data_AF-A0A402CQP7-F1
#
_entry.id   AF-A0A402CQP7-F1
#
_cell.length_a   1.000
_cell.length_b   1.000
_cell.length_c   1.000
_cell.angle_alpha   90.00
_cell.angle_beta   90.00
_cell.angle_gamma   90.00
#
_symmetry.space_group_name_H-M   'P 1'
#
loop_
_entity.id
_entity.type
_entity.pdbx_description
1 polymer ?
#
loop_
_entity_poly.entity_id
_entity_poly.type
_entity_poly.pdbx_seq_one_letter_code
_entity_poly.pdbx_strand_id
1 'polypeptide(L)'
;MNCPFCHKNVPLWWYYFHVKGHRRLKADGQHESHITLHPELREQGSLEGVPKVYEHPKCGGMTVMPEKIIRSYLKNPFMYNGKTFCTGCHTYVDDSELFWVETGQRMSEYRLELQRNAR
;
A
#
# COMPACT_ATOMS: atom_id res chain seq x y z
N MET A 1 -13.28 19.58 0.71
CA MET A 1 -11.91 19.06 0.48
C MET A 1 -12.01 17.58 0.18
N ASN A 2 -11.31 17.08 -0.84
CA ASN A 2 -11.34 15.66 -1.17
C ASN A 2 -10.46 14.88 -0.19
N CYS A 3 -11.02 13.87 0.47
CA CYS A 3 -10.28 13.03 1.40
C CYS A 3 -9.39 12.04 0.64
N PRO A 4 -8.07 11.94 0.89
CA PRO A 4 -7.19 11.03 0.16
C PRO A 4 -7.38 9.53 0.50
N PHE A 5 -8.16 9.21 1.54
CA PHE A 5 -8.48 7.84 1.94
C PHE A 5 -9.71 7.29 1.24
N CYS A 6 -10.78 8.09 1.16
CA CYS A 6 -12.08 7.65 0.63
C CYS A 6 -12.55 8.42 -0.61
N HIS A 7 -11.80 9.45 -1.02
CA HIS A 7 -12.06 10.29 -2.20
C HIS A 7 -13.36 11.10 -2.18
N LYS A 8 -14.08 11.10 -1.05
CA LYS A 8 -15.28 11.91 -0.87
C LYS A 8 -14.92 13.37 -0.63
N ASN A 9 -15.78 14.28 -1.11
CA ASN A 9 -15.70 15.68 -0.75
C ASN A 9 -16.26 15.88 0.67
N VAL A 10 -15.40 16.34 1.58
CA VAL A 10 -15.71 16.54 2.99
C VAL A 10 -15.63 18.03 3.33
N PRO A 11 -16.61 18.59 4.06
CA PRO A 11 -16.55 19.96 4.54
C PRO A 11 -15.30 20.23 5.39
N LEU A 12 -14.68 21.41 5.23
CA LEU A 12 -13.41 21.74 5.90
C LEU A 12 -13.50 21.62 7.43
N TRP A 13 -14.60 22.09 8.01
CA TRP A 13 -14.85 22.06 9.45
C TRP A 13 -14.92 20.65 10.04
N TRP A 14 -15.28 19.64 9.22
CA TRP A 14 -15.40 18.24 9.63
C TRP A 14 -14.22 17.36 9.17
N TYR A 15 -13.35 17.89 8.31
CA TYR A 15 -12.26 17.15 7.67
C TYR A 15 -11.35 16.43 8.67
N TYR A 16 -11.00 17.10 9.77
CA TYR A 16 -10.16 16.53 10.82
C TYR A 16 -10.77 15.27 11.45
N PHE A 17 -12.04 15.34 11.85
CA PHE A 17 -12.75 14.20 12.47
C PHE A 17 -12.94 13.07 11.47
N HIS A 18 -13.28 13.41 10.23
CA HIS A 18 -13.42 12.44 9.14
C HIS A 18 -12.11 11.65 8.91
N VAL A 19 -10.97 12.34 8.76
CA VAL A 19 -9.68 11.69 8.53
C VAL A 19 -9.24 10.81 9.71
N LYS A 20 -9.57 11.22 10.95
CA LYS A 20 -9.27 10.42 12.14
C LYS A 20 -9.96 9.04 12.10
N GLY A 21 -11.18 8.96 11.56
CA GLY A 21 -11.91 7.69 11.42
C GLY A 21 -11.22 6.66 10.52
N HIS A 22 -10.38 7.09 9.59
CA HIS A 22 -9.63 6.19 8.69
C HIS A 22 -8.44 5.50 9.37
N ARG A 23 -8.03 5.93 10.57
CA ARG A 23 -6.87 5.38 11.30
C ARG A 23 -7.20 4.18 12.17
N ARG A 24 -8.39 3.59 12.01
CA ARG A 24 -8.75 2.35 12.72
C ARG A 24 -7.81 1.22 12.28
N LEU A 25 -7.34 0.45 13.25
CA LEU A 25 -6.48 -0.71 13.04
C LEU A 25 -7.31 -1.98 12.93
N LYS A 26 -6.85 -2.88 12.06
CA LYS A 26 -7.29 -4.27 11.97
C LYS A 26 -6.60 -5.11 13.07
N ALA A 27 -7.03 -6.36 13.22
CA ALA A 27 -6.45 -7.30 14.17
C ALA A 27 -4.96 -7.58 13.93
N ASP A 28 -4.51 -7.50 12.67
CA ASP A 28 -3.09 -7.68 12.27
C ASP A 28 -2.24 -6.40 12.43
N GLY A 29 -2.84 -5.31 12.94
CA GLY A 29 -2.17 -4.02 13.12
C GLY A 29 -2.13 -3.13 11.87
N GLN A 30 -2.60 -3.58 10.71
CA GLN A 30 -2.72 -2.70 9.54
C GLN A 30 -3.85 -1.68 9.73
N HIS A 31 -3.73 -0.50 9.13
CA HIS A 31 -4.88 0.41 9.03
C HIS A 31 -6.00 -0.21 8.15
N GLU A 32 -7.26 0.04 8.49
CA GLU A 32 -8.40 -0.35 7.65
C GLU A 32 -8.41 0.42 6.32
N SER A 33 -8.05 1.70 6.40
CA SER A 33 -8.02 2.62 5.27
C SER A 33 -6.58 3.04 4.95
N HIS A 34 -6.29 3.17 3.66
CA HIS A 34 -4.99 3.60 3.17
C HIS A 34 -5.19 4.72 2.16
N ILE A 35 -4.20 5.60 2.06
CA ILE A 35 -4.12 6.58 0.99
C ILE A 35 -3.89 5.81 -0.31
N THR A 36 -4.77 6.04 -1.29
CA THR A 36 -4.80 5.34 -2.58
C THR A 36 -5.11 6.36 -3.68
N LEU A 37 -4.92 5.99 -4.94
CA LEU A 37 -5.43 6.79 -6.06
C LEU A 37 -6.97 6.73 -6.10
N HIS A 38 -7.58 7.69 -6.78
CA HIS A 38 -9.02 7.70 -7.04
C HIS A 38 -9.45 6.37 -7.68
N PRO A 39 -10.61 5.78 -7.30
CA PRO A 39 -11.08 4.49 -7.84
C PRO A 39 -10.99 4.40 -9.37
N GLU A 40 -11.43 5.45 -10.06
CA GLU A 40 -11.42 5.54 -11.53
C GLU A 40 -10.01 5.41 -12.15
N LEU A 41 -8.96 5.86 -11.43
CA LEU A 41 -7.58 5.79 -11.90
C LEU A 41 -6.93 4.43 -11.60
N ARG A 42 -7.39 3.73 -10.55
CA ARG A 42 -6.77 2.48 -10.08
C ARG A 42 -7.48 1.20 -10.58
N GLU A 43 -8.75 1.25 -10.96
CA GLU A 43 -9.56 0.06 -11.30
C GLU A 43 -9.40 -0.42 -12.76
N GLN A 44 -8.19 -0.36 -13.31
CA GLN A 44 -7.91 -0.79 -14.67
C GLN A 44 -6.99 -2.01 -14.69
N GLY A 45 -7.34 -3.01 -15.51
CA GLY A 45 -6.51 -4.17 -15.78
C GLY A 45 -6.62 -5.33 -14.78
N SER A 46 -6.15 -6.50 -15.24
CA SER A 46 -6.01 -7.71 -14.42
C SER A 46 -4.85 -7.58 -13.44
N LEU A 47 -4.97 -8.23 -12.28
CA LEU A 47 -3.89 -8.39 -11.29
C LEU A 47 -3.29 -9.81 -11.34
N GLU A 48 -3.51 -10.52 -12.44
CA GLU A 48 -2.87 -11.81 -12.68
C GLU A 48 -1.34 -11.61 -12.80
N GLY A 49 -0.58 -12.47 -12.12
CA GLY A 49 0.89 -12.37 -12.06
C GLY A 49 1.44 -11.23 -11.20
N VAL A 50 0.58 -10.40 -10.60
CA VAL A 50 1.02 -9.34 -9.68
C VAL A 50 1.21 -9.92 -8.28
N PRO A 51 2.39 -9.76 -7.65
CA PRO A 51 2.62 -10.24 -6.30
C PRO A 51 1.80 -9.44 -5.27
N LYS A 52 1.31 -10.12 -4.24
CA LYS A 52 0.36 -9.59 -3.26
C LYS A 52 0.82 -9.80 -1.83
N VAL A 53 1.65 -10.80 -1.59
CA VAL A 53 2.14 -11.16 -0.26
C VAL A 53 3.64 -10.93 -0.20
N TYR A 54 4.10 -10.26 0.84
CA TYR A 54 5.53 -10.11 1.09
C TYR A 54 5.91 -10.61 2.47
N GLU A 55 7.11 -11.13 2.58
CA GLU A 55 7.69 -11.59 3.83
C GLU A 55 8.80 -10.65 4.31
N HIS A 56 8.96 -10.60 5.63
CA HIS A 56 10.11 -9.98 6.27
C HIS A 56 10.99 -11.07 6.87
N PRO A 57 12.09 -11.47 6.21
CA PRO A 57 12.94 -12.58 6.68
C PRO A 57 13.47 -12.41 8.11
N LYS A 58 13.60 -11.15 8.57
CA LYS A 58 14.08 -10.83 9.91
C LYS A 58 13.11 -11.24 11.03
N CYS A 59 11.80 -11.13 10.81
CA CYS A 59 10.79 -11.52 11.81
C CYS A 59 9.96 -12.74 11.41
N GLY A 60 10.05 -13.19 10.14
CA GLY A 60 9.24 -14.27 9.58
C GLY A 60 7.78 -13.88 9.28
N GLY A 61 7.40 -12.61 9.47
CA GLY A 61 6.04 -12.14 9.23
C GLY A 61 5.71 -12.07 7.74
N MET A 62 4.54 -12.59 7.37
CA MET A 62 3.98 -12.46 6.02
C MET A 62 2.84 -11.46 6.01
N THR A 63 2.93 -10.43 5.18
CA THR A 63 1.94 -9.38 5.08
C THR A 63 1.28 -9.38 3.71
N VAL A 64 -0.05 -9.46 3.71
CA VAL A 64 -0.85 -9.33 2.49
C VAL A 64 -1.09 -7.85 2.20
N MET A 65 -0.63 -7.37 1.05
CA MET A 65 -0.89 -6.02 0.59
C MET A 65 -2.35 -5.90 0.11
N PRO A 66 -3.16 -4.97 0.65
CA PRO A 66 -4.52 -4.77 0.19
C PRO A 66 -4.59 -4.41 -1.31
N GLU A 67 -5.53 -5.00 -2.04
CA GLU A 67 -5.68 -4.81 -3.49
C GLU A 67 -5.73 -3.34 -3.92
N LYS A 68 -6.43 -2.49 -3.17
CA LYS A 68 -6.52 -1.04 -3.43
C LYS A 68 -5.15 -0.35 -3.42
N ILE A 69 -4.22 -0.81 -2.59
CA ILE A 69 -2.84 -0.34 -2.53
C ILE A 69 -2.10 -0.84 -3.76
N ILE A 70 -2.16 -2.15 -4.05
CA ILE A 70 -1.50 -2.77 -5.21
C ILE A 70 -1.86 -2.02 -6.50
N ARG A 71 -3.16 -1.79 -6.74
CA ARG A 71 -3.64 -1.07 -7.92
C ARG A 71 -3.13 0.37 -7.99
N SER A 72 -3.08 1.06 -6.85
CA SER A 72 -2.55 2.42 -6.78
C SER A 72 -1.05 2.46 -7.02
N TYR A 73 -0.33 1.49 -6.48
CA TYR A 73 1.11 1.32 -6.58
C TYR A 73 1.55 1.00 -8.01
N LEU A 74 0.85 0.09 -8.70
CA LEU A 74 1.12 -0.23 -10.10
C LEU A 74 0.93 0.98 -11.03
N LYS A 75 -0.04 1.85 -10.74
CA LYS A 75 -0.30 3.06 -11.52
C LYS A 75 0.63 4.21 -11.17
N ASN A 76 0.97 4.38 -9.90
CA ASN A 76 1.89 5.39 -9.43
C ASN A 76 2.88 4.79 -8.42
N PRO A 77 4.00 4.23 -8.88
CA PRO A 77 4.99 3.59 -8.02
C PRO A 77 5.84 4.60 -7.23
N PHE A 78 5.59 5.91 -7.38
CA PHE A 78 6.22 6.98 -6.60
C PHE A 78 5.40 7.38 -5.36
N MET A 79 4.19 6.81 -5.18
CA MET A 79 3.29 7.18 -4.09
C MET A 79 3.77 6.73 -2.70
N TYR A 80 4.60 5.69 -2.64
CA TYR A 80 5.08 5.10 -1.40
C TYR A 80 6.60 5.30 -1.26
N ASN A 81 7.02 5.87 -0.14
CA ASN A 81 8.40 6.33 0.11
C ASN A 81 9.36 5.21 0.54
N GLY A 82 9.32 4.06 -0.15
CA GLY A 82 10.22 2.93 0.12
C GLY A 82 10.01 2.24 1.48
N LYS A 83 8.89 2.49 2.16
CA LYS A 83 8.53 1.84 3.43
C LYS A 83 7.15 1.23 3.36
N THR A 84 6.97 0.08 4.01
CA THR A 84 5.67 -0.60 4.12
C THR A 84 5.51 -1.25 5.48
N PHE A 85 4.27 -1.54 5.87
CA PHE A 85 3.95 -2.05 7.20
C PHE A 85 4.17 -3.57 7.28
N CYS A 86 4.99 -4.04 8.20
CA CYS A 86 5.14 -5.46 8.50
C CYS A 86 4.19 -5.88 9.63
N THR A 87 3.32 -6.85 9.36
CA THR A 87 2.39 -7.42 10.36
C THR A 87 3.09 -8.23 11.45
N GLY A 88 4.29 -8.78 11.21
CA GLY A 88 5.08 -9.46 12.24
C GLY A 88 5.75 -8.49 13.21
N CYS A 89 6.35 -7.40 12.68
CA CYS A 89 6.96 -6.36 13.51
C CYS A 89 5.97 -5.32 14.05
N HIS A 90 4.72 -5.31 13.56
CA HIS A 90 3.70 -4.29 13.81
C HIS A 90 4.20 -2.85 13.58
N THR A 91 5.06 -2.64 12.58
CA THR A 91 5.65 -1.34 12.27
C THR A 91 6.01 -1.19 10.79
N TYR A 92 6.31 0.04 10.37
CA TYR A 92 6.81 0.31 9.02
C TYR A 92 8.31 -0.02 8.94
N VAL A 93 8.67 -0.85 7.97
CA VAL A 93 10.04 -1.26 7.65
C VAL A 93 10.39 -0.84 6.22
N ASP A 94 11.68 -0.85 5.90
CA ASP A 94 12.16 -0.52 4.56
C ASP A 94 11.82 -1.64 3.57
N ASP A 95 11.40 -1.29 2.36
CA ASP A 95 11.05 -2.28 1.34
C ASP A 95 12.26 -3.03 0.76
N SER A 96 13.47 -2.56 1.03
CA SER A 96 14.70 -3.32 0.73
C SER A 96 14.91 -4.52 1.67
N GLU A 97 14.23 -4.57 2.81
CA GLU A 97 14.28 -5.71 3.75
C GLU A 97 13.25 -6.81 3.41
N LEU A 98 12.39 -6.58 2.41
CA LEU A 98 11.20 -7.39 2.16
C LEU A 98 11.26 -8.08 0.80
N PHE A 99 10.64 -9.25 0.73
CA PHE A 99 10.60 -10.08 -0.47
C PHE A 99 9.17 -10.46 -0.81
N TRP A 100 8.80 -10.36 -2.08
CA TRP A 100 7.54 -10.88 -2.58
C TRP A 100 7.54 -12.40 -2.51
N VAL A 101 6.52 -12.98 -1.89
CA VAL A 101 6.43 -14.44 -1.70
C VAL A 101 6.22 -15.14 -3.04
N GLU A 102 5.45 -14.55 -3.94
CA GLU A 102 5.10 -15.17 -5.22
C GLU A 102 6.27 -15.21 -6.21
N THR A 103 7.22 -14.26 -6.13
CA THR A 103 8.33 -14.14 -7.09
C THR A 103 9.71 -14.33 -6.47
N GLY A 104 9.83 -14.27 -5.14
CA GLY A 104 11.11 -14.22 -4.43
C GLY A 104 11.89 -12.91 -4.64
N GLN A 105 11.34 -11.94 -5.37
CA GLN A 105 12.00 -10.69 -5.69
C GLN A 105 11.96 -9.72 -4.50
N ARG A 106 13.02 -8.95 -4.31
CA ARG A 106 13.04 -7.88 -3.31
C ARG A 106 12.05 -6.78 -3.70
N MET A 107 11.24 -6.31 -2.73
CA MET A 107 10.21 -5.31 -3.02
C MET A 107 10.79 -4.00 -3.55
N SER A 108 11.96 -3.57 -3.06
CA SER A 108 12.64 -2.38 -3.56
C SER A 108 13.05 -2.48 -5.03
N GLU A 109 13.47 -3.67 -5.48
CA GLU A 109 13.83 -3.93 -6.89
C GLU A 109 12.59 -3.87 -7.77
N TYR A 110 11.52 -4.56 -7.37
CA TYR A 110 10.22 -4.51 -8.05
C TYR A 110 9.70 -3.07 -8.18
N ARG A 111 9.83 -2.27 -7.11
CA ARG A 111 9.47 -0.83 -7.15
C ARG A 111 10.26 -0.08 -8.19
N LEU A 112 11.58 -0.26 -8.21
CA LEU A 112 12.45 0.45 -9.14
C LEU A 112 12.17 0.03 -10.59
N GLU A 113 11.80 -1.22 -10.85
CA GLU A 113 11.36 -1.68 -12.16
C GLU A 113 10.06 -1.00 -12.60
N LEU A 114 9.04 -0.96 -11.71
CA LEU A 114 7.80 -0.23 -11.99
C LEU A 114 8.06 1.26 -12.27
N GLN A 115 8.93 1.90 -11.50
CA GLN A 115 9.29 3.30 -11.70
C GLN A 115 10.03 3.56 -13.01
N ARG A 116 10.85 2.61 -13.48
CA ARG A 116 11.51 2.69 -14.79
C ARG A 116 10.52 2.56 -15.93
N ASN A 117 9.55 1.65 -15.80
CA ASN A 117 8.54 1.38 -16.83
C ASN A 117 7.44 2.46 -16.90
N ALA A 118 7.30 3.27 -15.84
CA ALA A 118 6.36 4.38 -15.78
C ALA A 118 6.91 5.71 -16.34
N ARG A 119 8.17 5.74 -16.80
CA ARG A 119 8.79 6.88 -17.49
C ARG A 119 8.63 6.74 -18.99
#